data_AF-A0A9X3XB48-F1
#
_entry.id   AF-A0A9X3XB48-F1
#
_cell.length_a   1.000
_cell.length_b   1.000
_cell.length_c   1.000
_cell.angle_alpha   90.00
_cell.angle_beta   90.00
_cell.angle_gamma   90.00
#
_symmetry.space_group_name_H-M   'P 1'
#
loop_
_entity.id
_entity.type
_entity.pdbx_description
1 polymer ?
#
loop_
_entity_poly.entity_id
_entity_poly.type
_entity_poly.pdbx_seq_one_letter_code
_entity_poly.pdbx_strand_id
1 'polypeptide(L)'
;MNHSLFPHALHTPKAAPGRDRIWPTGTLHDLAGNVWEWCDDTYAKYGADAVTDPHVQKPGVLVHVVRGGGWNRSNLGIQTAFRGAAIHTYEVPGLGFRCVRNP
;
A
#
# COMPACT_ATOMS: atom_id res chain seq x y z
N MET A 1 -13.08 43.22 -1.46
CA MET A 1 -13.21 42.17 -2.48
C MET A 1 -11.93 42.15 -3.30
N ASN A 2 -11.49 40.94 -3.66
CA ASN A 2 -10.24 40.56 -4.35
C ASN A 2 -8.98 40.43 -3.47
N HIS A 3 -8.84 39.26 -2.83
CA HIS A 3 -7.55 38.75 -2.37
C HIS A 3 -7.01 37.73 -3.36
N SER A 4 -5.70 37.80 -3.54
CA SER A 4 -4.87 37.22 -4.58
C SER A 4 -4.90 35.69 -4.64
N LEU A 5 -4.89 35.18 -5.87
CA LEU A 5 -4.47 33.82 -6.18
C LEU A 5 -2.99 33.65 -5.83
N PHE A 6 -2.70 32.87 -4.79
CA PHE A 6 -1.36 32.30 -4.60
C PHE A 6 -1.32 30.94 -5.31
N PRO A 7 -0.33 30.65 -6.16
CA PRO A 7 -0.13 29.29 -6.63
C PRO A 7 0.34 28.47 -5.42
N HIS A 8 -0.46 27.50 -4.98
CA HIS A 8 0.00 26.48 -4.06
C HIS A 8 1.07 25.64 -4.78
N ALA A 9 2.33 26.05 -4.65
CA ALA A 9 3.44 25.16 -4.90
C ALA A 9 3.30 23.98 -3.94
N LEU A 10 3.04 22.79 -4.50
CA LEU A 10 3.08 21.54 -3.77
C LEU A 10 4.43 21.47 -3.06
N HIS A 11 4.40 21.44 -1.72
CA HIS A 11 5.57 21.15 -0.92
C HIS A 11 6.00 19.72 -1.26
N THR A 12 7.01 19.57 -2.11
CA THR A 12 7.66 18.29 -2.32
C THR A 12 8.42 17.96 -1.02
N PRO A 13 8.09 16.85 -0.33
CA PRO A 13 8.87 16.45 0.82
C PRO A 13 10.30 16.21 0.36
N LYS A 14 11.26 16.84 1.05
CA LYS A 14 12.68 16.63 0.82
C LYS A 14 12.99 15.16 1.08
N ALA A 15 13.37 14.44 0.03
CA ALA A 15 13.63 13.02 0.12
C ALA A 15 14.90 12.74 0.95
N ALA A 16 14.86 11.63 1.69
CA ALA A 16 16.02 11.14 2.44
C ALA A 16 17.11 10.69 1.45
N PRO A 17 18.40 10.95 1.71
CA PRO A 17 19.45 10.54 0.81
C PRO A 17 19.55 9.01 0.81
N GLY A 18 19.16 8.38 -0.31
CA GLY A 18 19.46 6.95 -0.50
C GLY A 18 18.46 6.08 -1.26
N ARG A 19 17.32 6.58 -1.75
CA ARG A 19 16.51 5.99 -2.85
C ARG A 19 15.18 6.72 -2.91
N ASP A 20 15.10 7.71 -3.80
CA ASP A 20 13.84 8.28 -4.21
C ASP A 20 13.17 7.24 -5.10
N ARG A 21 12.48 6.26 -4.48
CA ARG A 21 11.55 5.35 -5.18
C ARG A 21 10.30 6.14 -5.57
N ILE A 22 10.50 7.19 -6.35
CA ILE A 22 9.43 7.88 -7.04
C ILE A 22 9.02 6.95 -8.18
N TRP A 23 7.74 6.60 -8.24
CA TRP A 23 7.21 5.84 -9.37
C TRP A 23 7.57 6.57 -10.68
N PRO A 24 7.83 5.89 -11.81
CA PRO A 24 8.32 6.55 -13.03
C PRO A 24 7.46 7.73 -13.51
N THR A 25 6.17 7.76 -13.15
CA THR A 25 5.21 8.83 -13.45
C THR A 25 4.90 9.75 -12.27
N GLY A 26 5.50 9.52 -11.10
CA GLY A 26 5.36 10.33 -9.89
C GLY A 26 4.14 10.05 -9.01
N THR A 27 3.07 9.45 -9.56
CA THR A 27 1.78 9.34 -8.86
C THR A 27 1.29 7.89 -8.77
N LEU A 28 0.99 7.43 -7.55
CA LEU A 28 0.19 6.23 -7.31
C LEU A 28 -1.24 6.65 -6.96
N HIS A 29 -2.20 6.06 -7.68
CA HIS A 29 -3.63 6.24 -7.43
C HIS A 29 -4.19 5.05 -6.67
N ASP A 30 -5.33 5.29 -6.02
CA ASP A 30 -6.17 4.26 -5.39
C ASP A 30 -5.45 3.39 -4.35
N LEU A 31 -4.51 3.98 -3.59
CA LEU A 31 -3.87 3.29 -2.46
C LEU A 31 -4.78 3.13 -1.23
N ALA A 32 -5.93 3.81 -1.22
CA ALA A 32 -6.92 3.80 -0.15
C ALA A 32 -8.33 3.76 -0.75
N GLY A 33 -8.84 2.56 -1.03
CA GLY A 33 -10.13 2.33 -1.65
C GLY A 33 -10.02 1.59 -2.98
N ASN A 34 -11.05 1.73 -3.83
CA ASN A 34 -11.24 0.95 -5.06
C ASN A 34 -11.30 -0.57 -4.78
N VAL A 35 -10.17 -1.27 -4.77
CA VAL A 35 -10.09 -2.71 -4.50
C VAL A 35 -8.95 -3.03 -3.55
N TRP A 36 -9.08 -4.15 -2.82
CA TRP A 36 -7.97 -4.68 -2.04
C TRP A 36 -6.86 -5.11 -2.99
N GLU A 37 -5.63 -5.04 -2.53
CA GLU A 37 -4.49 -5.45 -3.34
C GLU A 37 -3.69 -6.54 -2.64
N TRP A 38 -3.51 -7.66 -3.33
CA TRP A 38 -2.62 -8.73 -2.92
C TRP A 38 -1.19 -8.23 -2.75
N CYS A 39 -0.54 -8.68 -1.68
CA CYS A 39 0.89 -8.55 -1.44
C CYS A 39 1.53 -9.94 -1.45
N ASP A 40 2.80 -10.02 -1.83
CA ASP A 40 3.55 -11.27 -1.86
C ASP A 40 3.67 -11.89 -0.46
N ASP A 41 3.88 -11.06 0.57
CA ASP A 41 4.04 -11.50 1.97
C ASP A 41 2.91 -12.39 2.49
N THR A 42 3.30 -13.48 3.16
CA THR A 42 2.42 -14.22 4.06
C THR A 42 2.02 -13.38 5.27
N TYR A 43 0.77 -13.52 5.72
CA TYR A 43 0.27 -12.73 6.83
C TYR A 43 0.91 -13.16 8.17
N ALA A 44 1.64 -12.23 8.78
CA ALA A 44 2.22 -12.39 10.11
C ALA A 44 2.12 -11.08 10.92
N LYS A 45 2.11 -11.23 12.25
CA LYS A 45 2.27 -10.12 13.19
C LYS A 45 3.65 -9.48 13.00
N TYR A 46 3.73 -8.16 13.14
CA TYR A 46 5.01 -7.48 13.20
C TYR A 46 5.74 -7.81 14.50
N GLY A 47 7.05 -7.99 14.39
CA GLY A 47 7.94 -8.08 15.56
C GLY A 47 8.14 -6.71 16.21
N ALA A 48 8.76 -6.69 17.39
CA ALA A 48 9.11 -5.44 18.07
C ALA A 48 10.34 -4.76 17.44
N ASP A 49 11.21 -5.55 16.81
CA ASP A 49 12.47 -5.06 16.25
C ASP A 49 12.27 -4.44 14.86
N ALA A 50 13.04 -3.38 14.60
CA ALA A 50 13.12 -2.78 13.27
C ALA A 50 13.88 -3.73 12.31
N VAL A 51 13.32 -3.92 11.12
CA VAL A 51 13.89 -4.78 10.07
C VAL A 51 13.97 -4.01 8.75
N THR A 52 15.05 -4.25 7.98
CA THR A 52 15.28 -3.60 6.67
C THR A 52 14.86 -4.55 5.56
N ASP A 53 14.11 -4.03 4.57
CA ASP A 53 13.59 -4.77 3.42
C ASP A 53 12.98 -6.16 3.78
N PRO A 54 12.06 -6.23 4.76
CA PRO A 54 11.48 -7.51 5.16
C PRO A 54 10.65 -8.10 4.00
N HIS A 55 10.88 -9.37 3.71
CA HIS A 55 10.04 -10.19 2.85
C HIS A 55 9.62 -11.45 3.61
N VAL A 56 8.35 -11.52 4.00
CA VAL A 56 7.87 -12.57 4.90
C VAL A 56 7.19 -13.70 4.12
N GLN A 57 7.93 -14.78 3.87
CA GLN A 57 7.41 -16.01 3.27
C GLN A 57 7.50 -17.17 4.26
N LYS A 58 6.38 -17.57 4.86
CA LYS A 58 6.32 -18.71 5.78
C LYS A 58 5.93 -19.98 5.03
N PRO A 59 6.79 -21.01 4.99
CA PRO A 59 6.46 -22.28 4.34
C PRO A 59 5.17 -22.89 4.88
N GLY A 60 4.29 -23.34 3.97
CA GLY A 60 3.00 -23.94 4.30
C GLY A 60 1.92 -22.97 4.76
N VAL A 61 2.20 -21.65 4.86
CA VAL A 61 1.18 -20.65 5.16
C VAL A 61 0.48 -20.24 3.87
N LEU A 62 -0.84 -20.46 3.85
CA LEU A 62 -1.71 -20.23 2.69
C LEU A 62 -2.41 -18.85 2.73
N VAL A 63 -2.10 -18.02 3.73
CA VAL A 63 -2.76 -16.72 3.95
C VAL A 63 -1.77 -15.60 3.65
N HIS A 64 -2.13 -14.74 2.69
CA HIS A 64 -1.32 -13.61 2.26
C HIS A 64 -1.92 -12.29 2.76
N VAL A 65 -1.07 -11.27 2.78
CA VAL A 65 -1.47 -9.91 3.13
C VAL A 65 -2.27 -9.29 1.99
N VAL A 66 -3.34 -8.57 2.33
CA VAL A 66 -4.03 -7.64 1.43
C VAL A 66 -4.05 -6.24 2.03
N ARG A 67 -3.89 -5.20 1.20
CA ARG A 67 -3.88 -3.79 1.65
C ARG A 67 -4.78 -2.89 0.79
N GLY A 68 -4.94 -1.64 1.23
CA GLY A 68 -5.63 -0.58 0.49
C GLY A 68 -7.13 -0.45 0.77
N GLY A 69 -7.79 -1.50 1.24
CA GLY A 69 -9.24 -1.47 1.43
C GLY A 69 -9.98 -1.67 0.11
N GLY A 70 -11.28 -1.35 0.05
CA GLY A 70 -12.05 -1.48 -1.18
C GLY A 70 -13.39 -0.75 -1.07
N TRP A 71 -14.09 -0.61 -2.19
CA TRP A 71 -15.38 0.09 -2.26
C TRP A 71 -16.45 -0.42 -1.28
N ASN A 72 -16.31 -1.66 -0.79
CA ASN A 72 -17.20 -2.32 0.16
C ASN A 72 -16.61 -2.47 1.57
N ARG A 73 -15.74 -1.55 2.01
CA ARG A 73 -15.12 -1.58 3.35
C ARG A 73 -15.39 -0.31 4.13
N SER A 74 -15.28 -0.41 5.45
CA SER A 74 -15.38 0.74 6.36
C SER A 74 -14.13 1.61 6.27
N ASN A 75 -14.23 2.81 6.87
CA ASN A 75 -13.12 3.77 6.97
C ASN A 75 -11.84 3.17 7.61
N LEU A 76 -11.98 2.14 8.48
CA LEU A 76 -10.84 1.44 9.05
C LEU A 76 -10.07 0.63 8.01
N GLY A 77 -10.78 0.03 7.04
CA GLY A 77 -10.18 -0.83 6.03
C GLY A 77 -9.35 -0.11 4.97
N ILE A 78 -9.56 1.21 4.81
CA ILE A 78 -8.81 2.07 3.87
C ILE A 78 -7.66 2.83 4.53
N GLN A 79 -7.41 2.64 5.84
CA GLN A 79 -6.26 3.26 6.49
C GLN A 79 -4.95 2.68 5.95
N THR A 80 -3.95 3.54 5.77
CA THR A 80 -2.64 3.15 5.23
C THR A 80 -1.93 2.07 6.04
N ALA A 81 -2.13 2.06 7.37
CA ALA A 81 -1.56 1.07 8.27
C ALA A 81 -2.40 -0.22 8.38
N PHE A 82 -3.63 -0.24 7.85
CA PHE A 82 -4.48 -1.40 7.95
C PHE A 82 -3.93 -2.55 7.10
N ARG A 83 -4.01 -3.77 7.64
CA ARG A 83 -3.61 -5.00 6.96
C ARG A 83 -4.72 -6.01 7.06
N GLY A 84 -5.20 -6.46 5.91
CA GLY A 84 -6.06 -7.64 5.81
C GLY A 84 -5.25 -8.91 5.60
N ALA A 85 -5.94 -10.03 5.75
CA ALA A 85 -5.42 -11.36 5.51
C ALA A 85 -6.45 -12.14 4.69
N ALA A 86 -6.01 -12.82 3.64
CA ALA A 86 -6.88 -13.66 2.82
C ALA A 86 -6.15 -14.93 2.37
N ILE A 87 -6.87 -16.03 2.25
CA ILE A 87 -6.31 -17.30 1.73
C ILE A 87 -5.96 -17.14 0.25
N HIS A 88 -4.88 -17.74 -0.24
CA HIS A 88 -4.39 -17.54 -1.62
C HIS A 88 -5.40 -17.90 -2.73
N THR A 89 -6.43 -18.69 -2.42
CA THR A 89 -7.54 -19.02 -3.34
C THR A 89 -8.72 -18.05 -3.26
N TYR A 90 -8.62 -16.99 -2.45
CA TYR A 90 -9.71 -16.07 -2.22
C TYR A 90 -9.88 -15.12 -3.42
N GLU A 91 -11.06 -15.12 -4.02
CA GLU A 91 -11.37 -14.30 -5.19
C GLU A 91 -12.72 -13.62 -4.98
N VAL A 92 -12.73 -12.29 -5.06
CA VAL A 92 -13.94 -11.48 -4.94
C VAL A 92 -13.84 -10.24 -5.83
N PRO A 93 -14.96 -9.64 -6.27
CA PRO A 93 -14.93 -8.45 -7.14
C PRO A 93 -14.18 -7.23 -6.57
N GLY A 94 -14.00 -7.18 -5.25
CA GLY A 94 -13.29 -6.11 -4.55
C GLY A 94 -11.82 -6.42 -4.25
N LEU A 95 -11.19 -7.36 -4.97
CA LEU A 95 -9.81 -7.80 -4.75
C LEU A 95 -9.06 -7.90 -6.09
N GLY A 96 -7.93 -7.21 -6.16
CA GLY A 96 -7.01 -7.17 -7.28
C GLY A 96 -5.56 -7.16 -6.81
N PHE A 97 -4.68 -6.55 -7.59
CA PHE A 97 -3.25 -6.45 -7.29
C PHE A 97 -2.61 -5.32 -8.10
N ARG A 98 -1.42 -4.89 -7.66
CA ARG A 98 -0.51 -4.06 -8.47
C ARG A 98 0.85 -4.73 -8.54
N CYS A 99 1.44 -4.72 -9.74
CA CYS A 99 2.76 -5.31 -9.94
C CYS A 99 3.87 -4.37 -9.44
N VAL A 100 4.94 -4.98 -8.95
CA VAL A 100 6.21 -4.31 -8.67
C VAL A 100 7.32 -5.01 -9.44
N ARG A 101 8.37 -4.28 -9.79
CA ARG A 101 9.53 -4.82 -10.50
C ARG A 101 10.79 -4.30 -9.83
N ASN A 102 11.78 -5.18 -9.67
CA ASN A 102 13.12 -4.74 -9.33
C ASN A 102 13.73 -3.93 -10.50
N PRO A 103 14.59 -2.93 -10.22
CA PRO A 103 15.29 -2.17 -11.26
C PRO A 103 15.99 -3.07 -12.27
#